data_AF-D2TSP9-F1
#
_entry.id   AF-D2TSP9-F1
#
_cell.length_a   1.000
_cell.length_b   1.000
_cell.length_c   1.000
_cell.angle_alpha   90.00
_cell.angle_beta   90.00
_cell.angle_gamma   90.00
#
_symmetry.space_group_name_H-M   'P 1'
#
loop_
_entity.id
_entity.type
_entity.pdbx_description
1 polymer ?
#
loop_
_entity_poly.entity_id
_entity_poly.type
_entity_poly.pdbx_seq_one_letter_code
_entity_poly.pdbx_strand_id
1 'polypeptide(L)'
;MMELLLLSNSTLPGKGWMEHALPLIAEQLNGRRSAVFIPFAGVTQTWDEYTEKTAAIFAPMGVNVTGIHTVADPVAAIANAEVVIVGGGNTFQLLKESRERGLLAPIVDVVKRGALYIGWSAGSNLACPTIRTTNDMPIVDPQGFDALGLFPLQINPHFTNALPEGHKGETREQRIRELLVVAPELTVIGLPEGNWIKVSNGQTVLGGPNTTYVFKAGEDAVALEAGHRF
;
A
#
# COMPACT_ATOMS: atom_id res chain seq x y z
N MET A 1 -18.45 5.92 1.29
CA MET A 1 -17.24 6.45 1.97
C MET A 1 -16.11 5.46 1.73
N MET A 2 -14.88 5.93 1.51
CA MET A 2 -13.75 5.04 1.22
C MET A 2 -13.24 4.36 2.50
N GLU A 3 -12.89 3.09 2.37
CA GLU A 3 -12.33 2.26 3.44
C GLU A 3 -10.97 1.75 2.97
N LEU A 4 -9.88 2.21 3.60
CA LEU A 4 -8.51 1.84 3.25
C LEU A 4 -7.76 1.36 4.49
N LEU A 5 -6.92 0.33 4.33
CA LEU A 5 -5.88 -0.05 5.28
C LEU A 5 -4.55 -0.11 4.52
N LEU A 6 -3.64 0.82 4.85
CA LEU A 6 -2.37 1.03 4.16
C LEU A 6 -1.22 0.74 5.12
N LEU A 7 -0.65 -0.47 5.04
CA LEU A 7 0.40 -0.94 5.92
C LEU A 7 1.78 -0.61 5.34
N SER A 8 2.74 -0.24 6.19
CA SER A 8 4.10 0.02 5.74
C SER A 8 4.78 -1.25 5.23
N ASN A 9 4.65 -2.36 5.97
CA ASN A 9 5.28 -3.64 5.67
C ASN A 9 4.37 -4.82 6.09
N SER A 10 4.74 -6.04 5.71
CA SER A 10 3.93 -7.24 5.99
C SER A 10 4.26 -7.94 7.31
N THR A 11 5.47 -7.79 7.84
CA THR A 11 5.98 -8.66 8.91
C THR A 11 6.77 -7.87 9.94
N LEU A 12 6.40 -7.97 11.21
CA LEU A 12 7.19 -7.42 12.32
C LEU A 12 8.31 -8.39 12.73
N PRO A 13 9.40 -7.90 13.34
CA PRO A 13 10.43 -8.76 13.92
C PRO A 13 9.85 -9.79 14.89
N GLY A 14 10.16 -11.07 14.68
CA GLY A 14 9.70 -12.18 15.53
C GLY A 14 8.22 -12.55 15.40
N LYS A 15 7.52 -12.05 14.37
CA LYS A 15 6.09 -12.27 14.14
C LYS A 15 5.82 -13.01 12.84
N GLY A 16 4.65 -13.64 12.75
CA GLY A 16 4.16 -14.24 11.52
C GLY A 16 3.87 -13.20 10.44
N TRP A 17 3.89 -13.64 9.18
CA TRP A 17 3.51 -12.80 8.05
C TRP A 17 2.06 -12.29 8.21
N MET A 18 1.86 -10.98 8.08
CA MET A 18 0.59 -10.27 8.31
C MET A 18 -0.01 -10.37 9.71
N GLU A 19 0.66 -10.99 10.70
CA GLU A 19 0.11 -11.20 12.05
C GLU A 19 -0.36 -9.91 12.70
N HIS A 20 0.44 -8.83 12.59
CA HIS A 20 0.12 -7.53 13.17
C HIS A 20 -1.08 -6.84 12.49
N ALA A 21 -1.40 -7.22 11.25
CA ALA A 21 -2.49 -6.65 10.48
C ALA A 21 -3.83 -7.33 10.78
N LEU A 22 -3.84 -8.57 11.28
CA LEU A 22 -5.08 -9.35 11.45
C LEU A 22 -6.14 -8.65 12.27
N PRO A 23 -5.84 -8.04 13.44
CA PRO A 23 -6.86 -7.33 14.21
C PRO A 23 -7.43 -6.12 13.46
N LEU A 24 -6.59 -5.40 12.71
CA LEU A 24 -6.98 -4.22 11.93
C LEU A 24 -7.90 -4.61 10.77
N ILE A 25 -7.53 -5.68 10.06
CA ILE A 25 -8.32 -6.26 8.97
C ILE A 25 -9.67 -6.73 9.52
N ALA A 26 -9.68 -7.52 10.60
CA ALA A 26 -10.90 -8.06 11.19
C ALA A 26 -11.89 -6.95 11.61
N GLU A 27 -11.37 -5.87 12.21
CA GLU A 27 -12.17 -4.70 12.59
C GLU A 27 -12.82 -4.03 11.36
N GLN A 28 -12.09 -3.87 10.26
CA GLN A 28 -12.53 -3.08 9.11
C GLN A 28 -13.30 -3.89 8.05
N LEU A 29 -13.24 -5.22 8.09
CA LEU A 29 -14.00 -6.08 7.18
C LEU A 29 -15.51 -5.77 7.24
N ASN A 30 -16.06 -5.51 8.44
CA ASN A 30 -17.46 -5.13 8.65
C ASN A 30 -18.45 -6.01 7.84
N GLY A 31 -18.30 -7.34 7.94
CA GLY A 31 -19.15 -8.30 7.25
C GLY A 31 -18.75 -8.67 5.82
N ARG A 32 -17.78 -7.98 5.21
CA ARG A 32 -17.26 -8.32 3.87
C ARG A 32 -16.57 -9.69 3.86
N ARG A 33 -16.76 -10.46 2.79
CA ARG A 33 -16.30 -11.85 2.66
C ARG A 33 -15.70 -12.17 1.29
N SER A 34 -16.04 -11.42 0.23
CA SER A 34 -15.50 -11.64 -1.12
C SER A 34 -14.33 -10.70 -1.41
N ALA A 35 -13.14 -11.25 -1.59
CA ALA A 35 -11.93 -10.50 -1.87
C ALA A 35 -11.27 -10.91 -3.18
N VAL A 36 -10.81 -9.92 -3.95
CA VAL A 36 -9.85 -10.13 -5.03
C VAL A 36 -8.45 -9.76 -4.56
N PHE A 37 -7.46 -10.56 -4.92
CA PHE A 37 -6.05 -10.29 -4.65
C PHE A 37 -5.33 -9.88 -5.92
N ILE A 38 -4.57 -8.79 -5.84
CA ILE A 38 -3.71 -8.25 -6.90
C ILE A 38 -2.26 -8.66 -6.59
N PRO A 39 -1.72 -9.71 -7.23
CA PRO A 39 -0.46 -10.34 -6.85
C PRO A 39 0.76 -9.76 -7.59
N PHE A 40 0.56 -8.82 -8.51
CA PHE A 40 1.54 -8.46 -9.54
C PHE A 40 2.86 -7.87 -9.02
N ALA A 41 2.88 -7.40 -7.77
CA ALA A 41 4.10 -6.99 -7.10
C ALA A 41 5.07 -8.18 -6.87
N GLY A 42 4.56 -9.41 -6.78
CA GLY A 42 5.36 -10.61 -6.62
C GLY A 42 6.23 -10.87 -7.85
N VAL A 43 7.55 -10.96 -7.63
CA VAL A 43 8.56 -11.23 -8.68
C VAL A 43 9.21 -12.60 -8.49
N THR A 44 9.60 -12.94 -7.26
CA THR A 44 10.42 -14.13 -6.94
C THR A 44 9.62 -15.35 -6.47
N GLN A 45 8.29 -15.23 -6.40
CA GLN A 45 7.34 -16.32 -6.16
C GLN A 45 6.26 -16.23 -7.24
N THR A 46 5.57 -17.33 -7.51
CA THR A 46 4.44 -17.31 -8.45
C THR A 46 3.27 -16.53 -7.86
N TRP A 47 2.41 -15.99 -8.72
CA TRP A 47 1.18 -15.33 -8.28
C TRP A 47 0.17 -16.30 -7.67
N ASP A 48 0.19 -17.57 -8.06
CA ASP A 48 -0.61 -18.63 -7.44
C ASP A 48 -0.17 -18.86 -5.98
N GLU A 49 1.12 -19.10 -5.73
CA GLU A 49 1.66 -19.25 -4.37
C GLU A 49 1.37 -18.01 -3.51
N TYR A 50 1.51 -16.82 -4.09
CA TYR A 50 1.23 -15.59 -3.36
C TYR A 50 -0.26 -15.44 -3.01
N THR A 51 -1.14 -15.85 -3.93
CA THR A 51 -2.59 -15.86 -3.72
C THR A 51 -2.97 -16.86 -2.64
N GLU A 52 -2.46 -18.09 -2.71
CA GLU A 52 -2.72 -19.13 -1.70
C GLU A 52 -2.25 -18.71 -0.31
N LYS A 53 -1.03 -18.13 -0.23
CA LYS A 53 -0.49 -17.58 1.02
C LYS A 53 -1.39 -16.48 1.59
N THR A 54 -1.89 -15.59 0.74
CA THR A 54 -2.83 -14.53 1.15
C THR A 54 -4.17 -15.12 1.59
N ALA A 55 -4.73 -16.06 0.82
CA ALA A 55 -5.98 -16.74 1.17
C ALA A 55 -5.92 -17.41 2.55
N ALA A 56 -4.80 -18.05 2.88
CA ALA A 56 -4.61 -18.70 4.19
C ALA A 56 -4.69 -17.72 5.38
N ILE A 57 -4.25 -16.47 5.20
CA ILE A 57 -4.36 -15.43 6.24
C ILE A 57 -5.80 -14.96 6.43
N PHE A 58 -6.57 -14.90 5.35
CA PHE A 58 -7.93 -14.37 5.32
C PHE A 58 -9.00 -15.42 5.65
N ALA A 59 -8.71 -16.70 5.44
CA ALA A 59 -9.64 -17.80 5.68
C ALA A 59 -10.18 -17.87 7.13
N PRO A 60 -9.37 -17.69 8.20
CA PRO A 60 -9.90 -17.66 9.58
C PRO A 60 -10.89 -16.53 9.85
N MET A 61 -10.86 -15.45 9.05
CA MET A 61 -11.80 -14.33 9.12
C MET A 61 -13.04 -14.53 8.23
N GLY A 62 -13.15 -15.70 7.58
CA GLY A 62 -14.24 -16.05 6.67
C GLY A 62 -14.16 -15.38 5.30
N VAL A 63 -13.01 -14.80 4.93
CA VAL A 63 -12.84 -14.09 3.66
C VAL A 63 -12.34 -15.05 2.58
N ASN A 64 -13.08 -15.14 1.49
CA ASN A 64 -12.73 -15.88 0.29
C ASN A 64 -11.87 -14.99 -0.62
N VAL A 65 -10.62 -15.40 -0.84
CA VAL A 65 -9.67 -14.66 -1.67
C VAL A 65 -9.55 -15.33 -3.04
N THR A 66 -9.71 -14.55 -4.11
CA THR A 66 -9.49 -14.98 -5.49
C THR A 66 -8.36 -14.17 -6.11
N GLY A 67 -7.33 -14.83 -6.63
CA GLY A 67 -6.24 -14.18 -7.35
C GLY A 67 -6.74 -13.62 -8.68
N ILE A 68 -6.53 -12.33 -8.91
CA ILE A 68 -7.10 -11.66 -10.10
C ILE A 68 -6.50 -12.17 -11.42
N HIS A 69 -5.35 -12.82 -11.36
CA HIS A 69 -4.66 -13.37 -12.54
C HIS A 69 -5.25 -14.70 -13.02
N THR A 70 -6.14 -15.34 -12.25
CA THR A 70 -6.74 -16.64 -12.61
C THR A 70 -8.16 -16.52 -13.16
N VAL A 71 -8.78 -15.35 -13.08
CA VAL A 71 -10.17 -15.14 -13.52
C VAL A 71 -10.24 -14.78 -15.00
N ALA A 72 -11.28 -15.26 -15.69
CA ALA A 72 -11.50 -14.97 -17.11
C ALA A 72 -11.84 -13.49 -17.38
N ASP A 73 -12.60 -12.87 -16.48
CA ASP A 73 -12.97 -11.45 -16.55
C ASP A 73 -12.52 -10.72 -15.27
N PRO A 74 -11.29 -10.18 -15.24
CA PRO A 74 -10.75 -9.50 -14.07
C PRO A 74 -11.47 -8.18 -13.77
N VAL A 75 -12.02 -7.50 -14.77
CA VAL A 75 -12.77 -6.25 -14.56
C VAL A 75 -14.09 -6.55 -13.85
N ALA A 76 -14.82 -7.57 -14.29
CA ALA A 76 -16.04 -8.01 -13.62
C ALA A 76 -15.77 -8.56 -12.22
N ALA A 77 -14.67 -9.30 -12.02
CA ALA A 77 -14.27 -9.78 -10.70
C ALA A 77 -14.02 -8.63 -9.71
N ILE A 78 -13.29 -7.59 -10.13
CA ILE A 78 -13.06 -6.38 -9.31
C ILE A 78 -14.39 -5.66 -9.06
N ALA A 79 -15.24 -5.48 -10.07
CA ALA A 79 -16.48 -4.74 -9.95
C ALA A 79 -17.48 -5.32 -8.92
N ASN A 80 -17.37 -6.63 -8.66
CA ASN A 80 -18.20 -7.37 -7.70
C ASN A 80 -17.48 -7.67 -6.37
N ALA A 81 -16.21 -7.30 -6.23
CA ALA A 81 -15.45 -7.56 -5.02
C ALA A 81 -15.89 -6.65 -3.87
N GLU A 82 -15.96 -7.21 -2.66
CA GLU A 82 -16.18 -6.44 -1.43
C GLU A 82 -14.85 -5.91 -0.86
N VAL A 83 -13.75 -6.62 -1.14
CA VAL A 83 -12.39 -6.28 -0.70
C VAL A 83 -11.42 -6.37 -1.89
N VAL A 84 -10.59 -5.36 -2.07
CA VAL A 84 -9.44 -5.37 -2.98
C VAL A 84 -8.17 -5.44 -2.15
N ILE A 85 -7.44 -6.54 -2.27
CA ILE A 85 -6.19 -6.78 -1.54
C ILE A 85 -5.02 -6.61 -2.52
N VAL A 86 -4.05 -5.76 -2.19
CA VAL A 86 -2.89 -5.49 -3.04
C VAL A 86 -1.60 -5.83 -2.30
N GLY A 87 -0.87 -6.80 -2.85
CA GLY A 87 0.33 -7.31 -2.21
C GLY A 87 1.57 -6.41 -2.34
N GLY A 88 2.50 -6.60 -1.41
CA GLY A 88 3.85 -6.06 -1.46
C GLY A 88 4.76 -6.84 -2.42
N GLY A 89 5.89 -6.24 -2.78
CA GLY A 89 6.82 -6.74 -3.80
C GLY A 89 7.42 -5.56 -4.56
N ASN A 90 7.61 -5.66 -5.88
CA ASN A 90 8.09 -4.54 -6.68
C ASN A 90 6.93 -3.64 -7.18
N THR A 91 6.96 -2.38 -6.80
CA THR A 91 5.94 -1.37 -7.11
C THR A 91 5.85 -1.04 -8.61
N PHE A 92 6.97 -1.05 -9.33
CA PHE A 92 6.97 -0.77 -10.77
C PHE A 92 6.29 -1.91 -11.55
N GLN A 93 6.58 -3.16 -11.21
CA GLN A 93 5.91 -4.31 -11.82
C GLN A 93 4.42 -4.37 -11.47
N LEU A 94 4.07 -4.08 -10.21
CA LEU A 94 2.69 -3.94 -9.78
C LEU A 94 1.93 -2.93 -10.64
N LEU A 95 2.47 -1.71 -10.77
CA LEU A 95 1.81 -0.66 -11.54
C LEU A 95 1.72 -1.01 -13.03
N LYS A 96 2.80 -1.56 -13.61
CA LYS A 96 2.85 -1.98 -15.02
C LYS A 96 1.74 -2.97 -15.34
N GLU A 97 1.67 -4.09 -14.61
CA GLU A 97 0.68 -5.14 -14.84
C GLU A 97 -0.74 -4.63 -14.59
N SER A 98 -0.96 -3.87 -13.52
CA SER A 98 -2.27 -3.26 -13.25
C SER A 98 -2.72 -2.31 -14.36
N ARG A 99 -1.80 -1.55 -14.96
CA ARG A 99 -2.09 -0.65 -16.09
C ARG A 99 -2.35 -1.42 -17.38
N GLU A 100 -1.47 -2.33 -17.77
CA GLU A 100 -1.57 -3.10 -19.02
C GLU A 100 -2.84 -3.96 -19.07
N ARG A 101 -3.30 -4.44 -17.91
CA ARG A 101 -4.54 -5.20 -17.77
C ARG A 101 -5.79 -4.32 -17.62
N GLY A 102 -5.64 -3.00 -17.64
CA GLY A 102 -6.76 -2.04 -17.52
C GLY A 102 -7.44 -2.06 -16.15
N LEU A 103 -6.73 -2.42 -15.07
CA LEU A 103 -7.33 -2.67 -13.75
C LEU A 103 -7.30 -1.46 -12.81
N LEU A 104 -6.52 -0.41 -13.12
CA LEU A 104 -6.41 0.78 -12.27
C LEU A 104 -7.78 1.45 -12.05
N ALA A 105 -8.49 1.82 -13.12
CA ALA A 105 -9.79 2.47 -13.00
C ALA A 105 -10.87 1.57 -12.33
N PRO A 106 -11.02 0.28 -12.70
CA PRO A 106 -11.93 -0.63 -11.99
C PRO A 106 -11.68 -0.72 -10.48
N ILE A 107 -10.41 -0.76 -10.04
CA ILE A 107 -10.06 -0.76 -8.62
C ILE A 107 -10.52 0.55 -7.95
N VAL A 108 -10.22 1.69 -8.57
CA VAL A 108 -10.64 3.00 -8.05
C VAL A 108 -12.15 3.06 -7.90
N ASP A 109 -12.89 2.62 -8.91
CA ASP A 109 -14.35 2.69 -8.96
C ASP A 109 -15.00 1.80 -7.90
N VAL A 110 -14.53 0.56 -7.72
CA VAL A 110 -15.11 -0.33 -6.70
C VAL A 110 -14.82 0.17 -5.28
N VAL A 111 -13.62 0.69 -5.02
CA VAL A 111 -13.25 1.24 -3.70
C VAL A 111 -14.06 2.50 -3.40
N LYS A 112 -14.24 3.40 -4.38
CA LYS A 112 -15.13 4.57 -4.22
C LYS A 112 -16.59 4.19 -3.96
N ARG A 113 -17.05 3.05 -4.49
CA ARG A 113 -18.38 2.47 -4.22
C ARG A 113 -18.49 1.75 -2.87
N GLY A 114 -17.40 1.64 -2.10
CA GLY A 114 -17.41 1.16 -0.72
C GLY A 114 -16.74 -0.19 -0.49
N ALA A 115 -16.06 -0.75 -1.49
CA ALA A 115 -15.17 -1.87 -1.25
C ALA A 115 -14.00 -1.45 -0.35
N LEU A 116 -13.54 -2.36 0.50
CA LEU A 116 -12.38 -2.15 1.36
C LEU A 116 -11.10 -2.38 0.54
N TYR A 117 -10.18 -1.42 0.56
CA TYR A 117 -8.83 -1.60 0.02
C TYR A 117 -7.86 -1.97 1.15
N ILE A 118 -7.10 -3.04 0.98
CA ILE A 118 -6.00 -3.42 1.88
C ILE A 118 -4.73 -3.50 1.06
N GLY A 119 -3.75 -2.67 1.37
CA GLY A 119 -2.44 -2.68 0.72
C GLY A 119 -1.31 -2.68 1.74
N TRP A 120 -0.22 -3.39 1.45
CA TRP A 120 1.01 -3.30 2.23
C TRP A 120 2.21 -3.02 1.34
N SER A 121 3.18 -2.23 1.82
CA SER A 121 4.40 -1.90 1.08
C SER A 121 4.07 -1.32 -0.31
N ALA A 122 4.40 -2.03 -1.41
CA ALA A 122 4.02 -1.65 -2.77
C ALA A 122 2.50 -1.40 -2.95
N GLY A 123 1.64 -2.16 -2.25
CA GLY A 123 0.19 -1.92 -2.26
C GLY A 123 -0.20 -0.59 -1.59
N SER A 124 0.56 -0.12 -0.60
CA SER A 124 0.37 1.21 -0.02
C SER A 124 0.85 2.32 -0.95
N ASN A 125 1.94 2.10 -1.70
CA ASN A 125 2.34 3.01 -2.77
C ASN A 125 1.26 3.13 -3.86
N LEU A 126 0.68 2.00 -4.29
CA LEU A 126 -0.33 1.99 -5.36
C LEU A 126 -1.61 2.76 -4.99
N ALA A 127 -1.95 2.85 -3.70
CA ALA A 127 -3.10 3.62 -3.24
C ALA A 127 -2.92 5.15 -3.35
N CYS A 128 -1.68 5.64 -3.41
CA CYS A 128 -1.35 7.07 -3.47
C CYS A 128 -1.61 7.66 -4.87
N PRO A 129 -1.44 8.97 -5.09
CA PRO A 129 -1.64 9.55 -6.42
C PRO A 129 -0.62 9.07 -7.44
N THR A 130 0.62 8.82 -7.01
CA THR A 130 1.68 8.28 -7.87
C THR A 130 2.60 7.34 -7.07
N ILE A 131 3.44 6.56 -7.75
CA ILE A 131 4.46 5.70 -7.10
C ILE A 131 5.79 6.42 -6.83
N ARG A 132 5.81 7.76 -6.84
CA ARG A 132 7.05 8.58 -6.83
C ARG A 132 7.85 8.49 -5.52
N THR A 133 7.27 7.90 -4.49
CA THR A 133 7.88 7.70 -3.16
C THR A 133 8.12 6.23 -2.84
N THR A 134 8.08 5.33 -3.83
CA THR A 134 8.55 3.94 -3.65
C THR A 134 10.07 3.91 -3.43
N ASN A 135 10.55 2.90 -2.71
CA ASN A 135 11.98 2.63 -2.54
C ASN A 135 12.50 1.58 -3.53
N ASP A 136 11.61 1.04 -4.36
CA ASP A 136 11.92 -0.09 -5.21
C ASP A 136 12.81 0.30 -6.36
N MET A 137 13.61 -0.66 -6.82
CA MET A 137 14.37 -0.52 -8.05
C MET A 137 13.43 -0.55 -9.27
N PRO A 138 13.61 0.34 -10.26
CA PRO A 138 12.79 0.38 -11.47
C PRO A 138 13.14 -0.75 -12.44
N ILE A 139 12.79 -1.99 -12.10
CA ILE A 139 13.12 -3.19 -12.88
C ILE A 139 12.34 -3.32 -14.20
N VAL A 140 11.21 -2.61 -14.31
CA VAL A 140 10.37 -2.52 -15.50
C VAL A 140 9.81 -1.11 -15.63
N ASP A 141 9.47 -0.69 -16.85
CA ASP A 141 8.82 0.59 -17.10
C ASP A 141 7.28 0.45 -17.01
N PRO A 142 6.62 1.11 -16.05
CA PRO A 142 5.17 1.05 -15.90
C PRO A 142 4.40 1.87 -16.94
N GLN A 143 5.06 2.64 -17.82
CA GLN A 143 4.41 3.56 -18.76
C GLN A 143 3.66 4.70 -18.05
N GLY A 144 4.29 5.30 -17.04
CA GLY A 144 3.73 6.38 -16.22
C GLY A 144 3.73 6.06 -14.73
N PHE A 145 3.80 7.08 -13.88
CA PHE A 145 3.89 6.91 -12.42
C PHE A 145 2.59 7.19 -11.68
N ASP A 146 1.56 7.71 -12.36
CA ASP A 146 0.19 7.82 -11.83
C ASP A 146 -0.30 6.46 -11.33
N ALA A 147 -0.98 6.46 -10.19
CA ALA A 147 -1.47 5.26 -9.51
C ALA A 147 -2.97 5.42 -9.21
N LEU A 148 -3.49 4.85 -8.11
CA LEU A 148 -4.94 4.80 -7.87
C LEU A 148 -5.53 6.12 -7.37
N GLY A 149 -4.72 6.96 -6.70
CA GLY A 149 -5.21 8.23 -6.14
C GLY A 149 -6.36 8.07 -5.13
N LEU A 150 -6.41 6.93 -4.43
CA LEU A 150 -7.39 6.65 -3.38
C LEU A 150 -7.03 7.36 -2.07
N PHE A 151 -5.74 7.47 -1.78
CA PHE A 151 -5.18 8.22 -0.68
C PHE A 151 -4.52 9.49 -1.22
N PRO A 152 -4.80 10.69 -0.68
CA PRO A 152 -4.40 11.95 -1.32
C PRO A 152 -2.94 12.34 -1.07
N LEU A 153 -2.28 11.77 -0.06
CA LEU A 153 -0.89 12.08 0.29
C LEU A 153 0.06 11.00 -0.25
N GLN A 154 1.34 11.29 -0.34
CA GLN A 154 2.34 10.30 -0.75
C GLN A 154 2.84 9.52 0.45
N ILE A 155 2.92 8.19 0.32
CA ILE A 155 3.51 7.31 1.34
C ILE A 155 4.89 6.87 0.86
N ASN A 156 5.92 7.11 1.68
CA ASN A 156 7.19 6.38 1.61
C ASN A 156 7.15 5.26 2.66
N PRO A 157 6.81 4.01 2.26
CA PRO A 157 6.79 2.88 3.19
C PRO A 157 8.22 2.48 3.56
N HIS A 158 8.37 1.61 4.56
CA HIS A 158 9.69 1.19 5.06
C HIS A 158 10.59 2.39 5.37
N PHE A 159 10.00 3.46 5.92
CA PHE A 159 10.76 4.67 6.18
C PHE A 159 11.79 4.43 7.28
N THR A 160 13.03 4.76 6.96
CA THR A 160 14.12 4.93 7.91
C THR A 160 15.10 5.91 7.31
N ASN A 161 15.64 6.81 8.12
CA ASN A 161 16.71 7.71 7.70
C ASN A 161 18.10 7.14 8.00
N ALA A 162 18.16 5.95 8.62
CA ALA A 162 19.41 5.26 8.92
C ALA A 162 20.07 4.76 7.63
N LEU A 163 21.41 4.81 7.63
CA LEU A 163 22.25 4.28 6.57
C LEU A 163 23.29 3.32 7.17
N PRO A 164 23.84 2.37 6.38
CA PRO A 164 25.01 1.61 6.80
C PRO A 164 26.17 2.53 7.17
N GLU A 165 27.00 2.10 8.12
CA GLU A 165 28.18 2.87 8.53
C GLU A 165 29.10 3.16 7.34
N GLY A 166 29.51 4.42 7.19
CA GLY A 166 30.37 4.87 6.09
C GLY A 166 29.68 5.02 4.73
N HIS A 167 28.37 4.77 4.63
CA HIS A 167 27.62 4.99 3.39
C HIS A 167 27.55 6.49 3.06
N LYS A 168 27.83 6.84 1.79
CA LYS A 168 27.87 8.23 1.29
C LYS A 168 26.75 8.58 0.29
N GLY A 169 25.93 7.60 -0.08
CA GLY A 169 24.72 7.85 -0.86
C GLY A 169 23.69 8.64 -0.08
N GLU A 170 22.66 9.08 -0.78
CA GLU A 170 21.61 9.93 -0.25
C GLU A 170 20.80 9.20 0.83
N THR A 171 20.56 9.89 1.95
CA THR A 171 19.62 9.45 2.99
C THR A 171 18.20 9.39 2.44
N ARG A 172 17.29 8.74 3.17
CA ARG A 172 15.89 8.69 2.74
C ARG A 172 15.27 10.08 2.69
N GLU A 173 15.55 10.90 3.71
CA GLU A 173 15.06 12.28 3.71
C GLU A 173 15.60 13.08 2.53
N GLN A 174 16.90 12.98 2.20
CA GLN A 174 17.47 13.70 1.06
C GLN A 174 16.73 13.39 -0.24
N ARG A 175 16.43 12.12 -0.52
CA ARG A 175 15.63 11.73 -1.71
C ARG A 175 14.21 12.30 -1.68
N ILE A 176 13.57 12.32 -0.51
CA ILE A 176 12.25 12.95 -0.34
C ILE A 176 12.33 14.46 -0.58
N ARG A 177 13.39 15.12 -0.12
CA ARG A 177 13.62 16.56 -0.35
C ARG A 177 13.83 16.87 -1.83
N GLU A 178 14.53 16.01 -2.58
CA GLU A 178 14.63 16.15 -4.05
C GLU A 178 13.25 16.09 -4.72
N LEU A 179 12.40 15.14 -4.31
CA LEU A 179 11.02 15.08 -4.81
C LEU A 179 10.25 16.37 -4.50
N LEU A 180 10.40 16.92 -3.30
CA LEU A 180 9.75 18.17 -2.89
C LEU A 180 10.31 19.41 -3.62
N VAL A 181 11.48 19.35 -4.25
CA VAL A 181 11.96 20.41 -5.15
C VAL A 181 11.19 20.39 -6.46
N VAL A 182 10.97 19.21 -7.05
CA VAL A 182 10.28 19.08 -8.35
C VAL A 182 8.75 19.03 -8.23
N ALA A 183 8.22 18.79 -7.04
CA ALA A 183 6.79 18.71 -6.73
C ALA A 183 6.52 19.31 -5.33
N PRO A 184 6.65 20.65 -5.18
CA PRO A 184 6.60 21.33 -3.88
C PRO A 184 5.21 21.30 -3.22
N GLU A 185 4.17 20.98 -3.96
CA GLU A 185 2.80 20.83 -3.47
C GLU A 185 2.57 19.53 -2.67
N LEU A 186 3.48 18.57 -2.76
CA LEU A 186 3.31 17.27 -2.13
C LEU A 186 3.49 17.33 -0.61
N THR A 187 2.73 16.48 0.07
CA THR A 187 3.04 16.04 1.44
C THR A 187 3.47 14.59 1.37
N VAL A 188 4.66 14.28 1.89
CA VAL A 188 5.21 12.92 1.93
C VAL A 188 5.21 12.41 3.36
N ILE A 189 4.63 11.23 3.56
CA ILE A 189 4.60 10.53 4.84
C ILE A 189 5.69 9.45 4.81
N GLY A 190 6.75 9.65 5.59
CA GLY A 190 7.70 8.60 5.94
C GLY A 190 7.08 7.65 6.95
N LEU A 191 6.47 6.57 6.46
CA LEU A 191 5.78 5.58 7.27
C LEU A 191 6.74 4.44 7.65
N PRO A 192 7.20 4.34 8.91
CA PRO A 192 8.16 3.31 9.31
C PRO A 192 7.53 1.92 9.27
N GLU A 193 8.37 0.88 9.25
CA GLU A 193 7.88 -0.49 9.42
C GLU A 193 7.12 -0.64 10.74
N GLY A 194 6.07 -1.46 10.73
CA GLY A 194 5.15 -1.67 11.85
C GLY A 194 4.05 -0.62 11.99
N ASN A 195 4.10 0.45 11.20
CA ASN A 195 3.04 1.44 11.14
C ASN A 195 2.09 1.22 9.97
N TRP A 196 0.92 1.83 10.08
CA TRP A 196 -0.14 1.81 9.08
C TRP A 196 -0.95 3.10 9.10
N ILE A 197 -1.68 3.36 8.02
CA ILE A 197 -2.71 4.38 7.94
C ILE A 197 -4.04 3.68 7.70
N LYS A 198 -5.04 4.00 8.53
CA LYS A 198 -6.41 3.49 8.39
C LYS A 198 -7.33 4.63 7.97
N VAL A 199 -8.00 4.49 6.83
CA VAL A 199 -9.08 5.38 6.39
C VAL A 199 -10.40 4.66 6.62
N SER A 200 -11.23 5.17 7.52
CA SER A 200 -12.53 4.57 7.84
C SER A 200 -13.51 5.63 8.35
N ASN A 201 -14.78 5.54 7.95
CA ASN A 201 -15.84 6.48 8.39
C ASN A 201 -15.47 7.98 8.22
N GLY A 202 -14.75 8.31 7.14
CA GLY A 202 -14.32 9.68 6.84
C GLY A 202 -13.15 10.20 7.68
N GLN A 203 -12.51 9.34 8.49
CA GLN A 203 -11.30 9.68 9.25
C GLN A 203 -10.09 8.94 8.68
N THR A 204 -8.96 9.64 8.61
CA THR A 204 -7.65 9.07 8.29
C THR A 204 -6.82 9.05 9.56
N VAL A 205 -6.51 7.86 10.08
CA VAL A 205 -5.84 7.69 11.37
C VAL A 205 -4.49 7.00 11.18
N LEU A 206 -3.44 7.58 11.76
CA LEU A 206 -2.13 6.96 11.89
C LEU A 206 -2.14 5.90 13.00
N GLY A 207 -1.55 4.74 12.75
CA GLY A 207 -1.34 3.70 13.76
C GLY A 207 0.03 3.05 13.66
N GLY A 208 0.39 2.32 14.72
CA GLY A 208 1.67 1.65 14.88
C GLY A 208 2.53 2.24 16.00
N PRO A 209 3.54 1.50 16.47
CA PRO A 209 4.29 1.87 17.67
C PRO A 209 5.43 2.87 17.41
N ASN A 210 5.75 3.16 16.14
CA ASN A 210 6.94 3.91 15.77
C ASN A 210 6.62 5.35 15.34
N THR A 211 7.57 6.26 15.49
CA THR A 211 7.43 7.64 15.03
C THR A 211 7.33 7.71 13.50
N THR A 212 6.27 8.32 13.00
CA THR A 212 6.09 8.64 11.57
C THR A 212 6.59 10.05 11.30
N TYR A 213 7.17 10.30 10.13
CA TYR A 213 7.61 11.64 9.75
C TYR A 213 6.81 12.19 8.58
N VAL A 214 6.48 13.48 8.62
CA VAL A 214 5.87 14.21 7.52
C VAL A 214 6.85 15.22 6.96
N PHE A 215 6.96 15.24 5.64
CA PHE A 215 7.83 16.14 4.89
C PHE A 215 7.00 17.00 3.94
N LYS A 216 7.25 18.31 3.99
CA LYS A 216 6.72 19.32 3.07
C LYS A 216 7.85 20.24 2.61
N ALA A 217 7.67 20.88 1.45
CA ALA A 217 8.70 21.76 0.89
C ALA A 217 8.96 22.96 1.83
N GLY A 218 10.24 23.20 2.15
CA GLY A 218 10.65 24.31 3.01
C GLY A 218 10.34 24.15 4.51
N GLU A 219 9.79 23.02 4.95
CA GLU A 219 9.46 22.74 6.36
C GLU A 219 10.39 21.66 6.94
N ASP A 220 10.78 21.79 8.20
CA ASP A 220 11.45 20.72 8.95
C ASP A 220 10.54 19.48 9.04
N ALA A 221 11.14 18.29 9.15
CA ALA A 221 10.37 17.05 9.25
C ALA A 221 9.54 17.04 10.55
N VAL A 222 8.23 16.79 10.43
CA VAL A 222 7.31 16.77 11.56
C VAL A 222 7.11 15.34 12.04
N ALA A 223 7.43 15.06 13.30
CA ALA A 223 7.18 13.78 13.93
C ALA A 223 5.71 13.63 14.32
N LEU A 224 5.12 12.49 13.98
CA LEU A 224 3.75 12.09 14.29
C LEU A 224 3.73 10.74 14.98
N GLU A 225 2.79 10.57 15.90
CA GLU A 225 2.60 9.35 16.67
C GLU A 225 1.21 8.75 16.41
N ALA A 226 1.01 7.50 16.84
CA ALA A 226 -0.27 6.80 16.73
C ALA A 226 -1.44 7.62 17.26
N GLY A 227 -2.58 7.55 16.57
CA GLY A 227 -3.79 8.30 16.87
C GLY A 227 -3.87 9.68 16.20
N HIS A 228 -2.79 10.15 15.56
CA HIS A 228 -2.86 11.34 14.70
C HIS A 228 -3.93 11.18 13.62
N ARG A 229 -4.66 12.27 13.35
CA ARG A 229 -5.68 12.35 12.30
C ARG A 229 -5.21 13.31 11.22
N PHE A 230 -5.06 12.79 9.99
CA PHE A 230 -4.69 13.58 8.82
C PHE A 230 -5.87 14.37 8.25
#